data_AF-A0A446CFP9-F1
#
_entry.id   AF-A0A446CFP9-F1
#
_cell.length_a   1.000
_cell.length_b   1.000
_cell.length_c   1.000
_cell.angle_alpha   90.00
_cell.angle_beta   90.00
_cell.angle_gamma   90.00
#
_symmetry.space_group_name_H-M   'P 1'
#
loop_
_entity.id
_entity.type
_entity.pdbx_description
1 polymer ?
#
loop_
_entity_poly.entity_id
_entity_poly.type
_entity_poly.pdbx_seq_one_letter_code
_entity_poly.pdbx_strand_id
1 'polypeptide(L)' 'MATDRQPYKRQARDEYDMNLPEGKTCGDCVHFRRCNGIYGLIAADEVCDWTPSRFRLSAAISSEGGR' A
#
# COMPACT_ATOMS: atom_id res chain seq x y z
N MET A 1 -17.86 4.48 3.07
CA MET A 1 -17.18 3.44 2.25
C MET A 1 -16.89 4.06 0.89
N ALA A 2 -15.65 4.47 0.64
CA ALA A 2 -15.26 5.03 -0.65
C ALA A 2 -14.90 3.87 -1.59
N THR A 3 -15.89 3.34 -2.30
CA THR A 3 -15.72 2.25 -3.28
C THR A 3 -15.57 2.75 -4.72
N ASP A 4 -15.57 4.07 -4.93
CA ASP A 4 -15.48 4.71 -6.25
C ASP A 4 -14.34 5.73 -6.27
N ARG A 5 -13.12 5.28 -5.96
CA ARG A 5 -11.93 6.10 -6.22
C ARG A 5 -10.91 5.28 -6.99
N GLN A 6 -10.22 5.92 -7.91
CA GLN A 6 -9.11 5.30 -8.61
C GLN A 6 -7.96 5.04 -7.62
N PRO A 7 -7.28 3.87 -7.69
CA PRO A 7 -6.12 3.60 -6.86
C PRO A 7 -5.00 4.60 -7.15
N TYR A 8 -4.39 5.12 -6.08
CA TYR A 8 -3.18 5.91 -6.22
C TYR A 8 -2.03 4.99 -6.66
N LYS A 9 -1.50 5.28 -7.84
CA LYS A 9 -0.42 4.54 -8.48
C LYS A 9 0.94 4.99 -7.97
N ARG A 10 1.91 4.08 -8.03
CA ARG A 10 3.33 4.39 -7.74
C ARG A 10 3.78 5.55 -8.61
N GLN A 11 4.53 6.48 -8.03
CA GLN A 11 5.09 7.61 -8.77
C GLN A 11 6.43 7.21 -9.37
N ALA A 12 6.71 7.64 -10.60
CA ALA A 12 7.99 7.40 -11.26
C ALA A 12 9.15 8.14 -10.56
N ARG A 13 8.85 9.29 -9.96
CA ARG A 13 9.74 10.03 -9.06
C ARG A 13 9.13 9.99 -7.66
N ASP A 14 9.80 9.31 -6.74
CA ASP A 14 9.32 9.16 -5.36
C ASP A 14 10.13 10.05 -4.44
N GLU A 15 9.95 11.37 -4.58
CA GLU A 15 10.73 12.39 -3.87
C GLU A 15 10.60 12.29 -2.34
N TYR A 16 9.56 11.61 -1.86
CA TYR A 16 9.21 11.48 -0.45
C TYR A 16 9.24 10.01 0.05
N ASP A 17 9.79 9.08 -0.72
CA ASP A 17 9.85 7.66 -0.36
C ASP A 17 8.47 7.09 0.05
N MET A 18 7.40 7.47 -0.65
CA MET A 18 6.03 7.06 -0.35
C MET A 18 5.60 5.82 -1.13
N ASN A 19 6.31 5.42 -2.17
CA ASN A 19 5.95 4.23 -2.94
C ASN A 19 6.00 2.97 -2.06
N LEU A 20 5.03 2.08 -2.28
CA LEU A 20 5.11 0.73 -1.75
C LEU A 20 6.12 -0.08 -2.58
N PRO A 21 6.65 -1.19 -2.02
CA PRO A 21 7.53 -2.09 -2.77
C PRO A 21 6.89 -2.55 -4.09
N GLU A 22 7.71 -2.85 -5.09
CA GLU A 22 7.23 -3.28 -6.40
C GLU A 22 6.29 -4.49 -6.30
N GLY A 23 5.16 -4.41 -7.00
CA GLY A 23 4.14 -5.45 -6.98
C GLY A 23 3.37 -5.58 -5.66
N LYS A 24 3.53 -4.64 -4.72
CA LYS A 24 2.76 -4.57 -3.46
C LYS A 24 1.80 -3.39 -3.45
N THR A 25 0.72 -3.58 -2.72
CA THR A 25 -0.40 -2.66 -2.56
C THR A 25 -0.70 -2.44 -1.07
N CYS A 26 -1.53 -1.46 -0.74
CA CYS A 26 -1.89 -1.17 0.64
C CYS A 26 -2.57 -2.37 1.30
N GLY A 27 -3.31 -3.18 0.54
CA GLY A 27 -3.94 -4.43 0.98
C GLY A 27 -2.95 -5.50 1.44
N ASP A 28 -1.71 -5.44 0.95
CA ASP A 28 -0.60 -6.31 1.36
C ASP A 28 0.03 -5.89 2.71
N CYS A 29 -0.36 -4.73 3.24
CA CYS A 29 0.21 -4.16 4.46
C CYS A 29 -0.52 -4.63 5.72
N VAL A 30 0.22 -4.95 6.79
CA VAL A 30 -0.34 -5.26 8.13
C VAL A 30 -1.20 -4.11 8.70
N HIS A 31 -0.97 -2.88 8.25
CA HIS A 31 -1.66 -1.69 8.72
C HIS A 31 -2.93 -1.35 7.92
N PHE A 32 -3.23 -2.08 6.85
CA PHE A 32 -4.31 -1.75 5.90
C PHE A 32 -5.65 -1.46 6.58
N ARG A 33 -6.11 -2.35 7.47
CA ARG A 33 -7.42 -2.21 8.13
C ARG A 33 -7.54 -0.90 8.91
N ARG A 34 -6.45 -0.48 9.58
CA ARG A 34 -6.40 0.79 10.32
C ARG A 34 -6.36 1.98 9.36
N CYS A 35 -5.49 1.90 8.35
CA CYS A 35 -5.32 2.95 7.35
C CYS A 35 -6.60 3.20 6.54
N ASN A 36 -7.32 2.14 6.16
CA ASN A 36 -8.61 2.22 5.50
C ASN A 36 -9.68 2.88 6.40
N GLY A 37 -9.72 2.55 7.69
CA GLY A 37 -10.69 3.11 8.62
C GLY A 37 -10.48 4.59 8.95
N ILE A 38 -9.22 5.04 9.02
CA ILE A 38 -8.88 6.44 9.40
C ILE A 38 -8.77 7.34 8.18
N TYR A 39 -8.03 6.91 7.16
CA TYR A 39 -7.67 7.73 6.00
C TYR A 39 -8.46 7.38 4.74
N GLY A 40 -9.26 6.31 4.77
CA GLY A 40 -9.97 5.86 3.58
C GLY A 40 -9.06 5.31 2.49
N LEU A 41 -7.84 4.88 2.82
CA LEU A 41 -6.94 4.17 1.89
C LEU A 41 -7.61 2.91 1.36
N ILE A 42 -7.50 2.62 0.07
CA ILE A 42 -8.08 1.43 -0.55
C ILE A 42 -7.00 0.37 -0.76
N ALA A 43 -7.41 -0.91 -0.79
CA ALA A 43 -6.47 -2.02 -0.84
C ALA A 43 -5.53 -1.95 -2.06
N ALA A 44 -6.02 -1.40 -3.17
CA ALA A 44 -5.30 -1.31 -4.43
C ALA A 44 -4.31 -0.13 -4.52
N ASP A 45 -4.22 0.75 -3.52
CA ASP A 45 -3.26 1.85 -3.53
C ASP A 45 -1.83 1.29 -3.52
N GLU A 46 -0.96 1.82 -4.38
CA GLU A 46 0.45 1.41 -4.49
C GLU A 46 1.40 2.42 -3.82
N VAL A 47 0.82 3.36 -3.07
CA VAL A 47 1.55 4.39 -2.30
C VAL A 47 1.10 4.38 -0.83
N CYS A 48 2.01 4.76 0.04
CA CYS A 48 1.76 5.00 1.46
C CYS A 48 1.37 6.46 1.66
N ASP A 49 0.40 6.71 2.54
CA ASP A 49 0.06 8.07 2.99
C ASP A 49 1.06 8.60 4.04
N TRP A 50 1.94 7.72 4.53
CA TRP A 50 3.01 8.07 5.47
C TRP A 50 4.31 8.38 4.72
N THR A 51 4.97 9.46 5.13
CA THR A 51 6.30 9.87 4.66
C THR A 51 7.34 9.69 5.76
N PRO A 52 8.38 8.85 5.59
CA PRO A 52 8.54 7.87 4.51
C PRO A 52 7.58 6.68 4.67
N SER A 53 7.43 5.89 3.61
CA SER A 53 6.56 4.72 3.54
C SER A 53 6.80 3.77 4.71
N ARG A 54 5.75 3.50 5.50
CA ARG A 54 5.78 2.60 6.67
C ARG A 54 5.26 1.20 6.34
N PHE A 55 5.36 0.80 5.07
CA PHE A 55 4.87 -0.47 4.61
C PHE A 55 5.50 -1.65 5.37
N ARG A 56 4.65 -2.59 5.78
CA ARG A 56 5.06 -3.83 6.41
C ARG A 56 4.22 -4.95 5.83
N LEU A 57 4.87 -5.89 5.16
CA LEU A 57 4.23 -7.04 4.53
C LEU A 57 3.44 -7.84 5.58
N SER A 58 2.19 -8.16 5.27
CA SER A 58 1.40 -9.06 6.11
C SER A 58 1.86 -10.50 5.95
N ALA A 59 2.03 -11.23 7.05
CA ALA A 59 2.42 -12.64 7.00
C ALA A 59 1.41 -13.53 6.24
N ALA A 60 0.18 -13.05 6.07
CA ALA A 60 -0.88 -13.77 5.35
C ALA A 60 -0.68 -13.85 3.83
N ILE A 61 0.25 -13.05 3.27
CA ILE A 61 0.45 -12.94 1.81
C ILE A 61 1.84 -13.44 1.36
N SER A 62 2.52 -14.23 2.19
CA SER A 62 3.81 -14.86 1.83
C SER A 62 3.62 -16.07 0.90
N SER A 63 3.36 -15.78 -0.36
CA SER A 63 3.48 -16.68 -1.53
C SER A 63 3.45 -15.75 -2.74
N GLU A 64 4.39 -15.72 -3.69
CA GLU A 64 5.28 -16.72 -4.26
C GLU A 64 6.49 -16.05 -4.95
N GLY A 65 7.60 -16.78 -5.13
CA GLY A 65 8.57 -16.52 -6.21
C GLY A 65 10.04 -16.42 -5.77
N GLY A 66 10.72 -17.56 -5.56
CA GLY A 66 12.16 -17.58 -5.31
C GLY A 66 12.72 -18.97 -5.02
N ARG A 67 12.65 -19.88 -6.00
CA ARG A 67 13.47 -21.08 -6.09
C ARG A 67 13.82 -21.32 -7.55
#